data_AF-L0AYY9-F1
#
_entry.id   AF-L0AYY9-F1
#
_cell.length_a   1.000
_cell.length_b   1.000
_cell.length_c   1.000
_cell.angle_alpha   90.00
_cell.angle_beta   90.00
_cell.angle_gamma   90.00
#
_symmetry.space_group_name_H-M   'P 1'
#
loop_
_entity.id
_entity.type
_entity.pdbx_description
1 polymer ?
#
loop_
_entity_poly.entity_id
_entity_poly.type
_entity_poly.pdbx_seq_one_letter_code
_entity_poly.pdbx_strand_id
1 'polypeptide(L)'
;MRLYAGSFKNKFRSNRKPKPAPPQVKPQTTITEEDKKLIEQKYKENIAITDTASYLEKINMEILNDEFEPFLCLFDSEEIKKEDLVGFDPPYGLVPRDKYELWKLCGHVCDPQHPMSSQSLTTRIFTQRLFGDKDKVTRDEFNHTIEYKMRFYTPGYGDIFYMDKIRCWRGWLLVRDCQEGPEDIPNYTSIYPVARQPNEVTLSKVIRSLNSEVNRQGVHPALLDMFWNFFTSDKEILTRHTVTYKLNWVIDRLKNLLDMEGIHPDAFYKIFFEPAKKALLNFDKEAFAREQERRLDFIKLHDKLISENAALRKRNRILKAVYNSEMRNLYKIPIPKCYVRYERRRLAGYYNLLAEMHARQQRRRELPKELRKINVGSQTKKEKKPREKKASRRNKRLGRG
;
A
#
# COMPACT_ATOMS: atom_id res chain seq x y z
N MET A 1 48.43 -40.22 -41.35
CA MET A 1 49.05 -39.78 -40.09
C MET A 1 47.96 -39.65 -39.04
N ARG A 2 48.08 -40.42 -37.95
CA ARG A 2 47.10 -40.60 -36.86
C ARG A 2 47.32 -39.54 -35.79
N LEU A 3 46.24 -38.97 -35.24
CA LEU A 3 46.14 -38.65 -33.80
C LEU A 3 44.66 -38.77 -33.36
N TYR A 4 44.41 -39.66 -32.40
CA TYR A 4 43.15 -39.90 -31.69
C TYR A 4 43.43 -39.73 -30.20
N ALA A 5 42.61 -38.96 -29.48
CA ALA A 5 42.51 -38.93 -28.02
C ALA A 5 41.13 -38.37 -27.65
N GLY A 6 40.35 -38.89 -26.72
CA GLY A 6 40.44 -40.10 -25.91
C GLY A 6 39.13 -40.22 -25.12
N SER A 7 38.41 -41.34 -25.27
CA SER A 7 37.24 -41.67 -24.46
C SER A 7 37.58 -42.93 -23.67
N PHE A 8 37.38 -42.94 -22.35
CA PHE A 8 37.40 -44.18 -21.60
C PHE A 8 36.32 -44.19 -20.52
N LYS A 9 35.29 -45.01 -20.80
CA LYS A 9 34.48 -45.70 -19.79
C LYS A 9 35.22 -46.97 -19.36
N ASN A 10 35.27 -47.15 -18.05
CA ASN A 10 35.18 -48.38 -17.24
C ASN A 10 35.73 -49.71 -17.78
N LYS A 11 36.67 -50.30 -17.02
CA LYS A 11 36.64 -51.73 -16.71
C LYS A 11 36.89 -51.97 -15.22
N PHE A 12 35.91 -52.63 -14.62
CA PHE A 12 35.95 -53.29 -13.32
C PHE A 12 37.07 -54.33 -13.25
N ARG A 13 37.66 -54.48 -12.05
CA ARG A 13 38.08 -55.79 -11.55
C ARG A 13 37.48 -56.02 -10.17
N SER A 14 37.03 -57.24 -10.02
CA SER A 14 36.12 -57.79 -9.04
C SER A 14 36.83 -58.43 -7.84
N ASN A 15 36.04 -58.54 -6.76
CA ASN A 15 36.04 -59.57 -5.74
C ASN A 15 37.22 -59.63 -4.76
N ARG A 16 36.95 -59.27 -3.50
CA ARG A 16 37.37 -60.06 -2.32
C ARG A 16 36.37 -59.87 -1.17
N LYS A 17 36.14 -61.01 -0.50
CA LYS A 17 35.12 -61.36 0.49
C LYS A 17 35.07 -60.43 1.71
N PRO A 18 33.92 -60.32 2.40
CA PRO A 18 33.77 -59.50 3.60
C PRO A 18 34.79 -59.94 4.66
N LYS A 19 35.57 -58.97 5.14
CA LYS A 19 36.53 -59.18 6.22
C LYS A 19 35.75 -59.44 7.53
N PRO A 20 36.19 -60.41 8.34
CA PRO A 20 35.56 -60.73 9.61
C PRO A 20 35.61 -59.53 10.56
N ALA A 21 34.58 -59.40 11.39
CA ALA A 21 34.50 -58.37 12.42
C ALA A 21 35.79 -58.40 13.27
N PRO A 22 36.35 -57.22 13.61
CA PRO A 22 37.50 -57.15 14.51
C PRO A 22 37.14 -57.84 15.83
N PRO A 23 38.07 -58.59 16.44
CA PRO A 23 37.83 -59.20 17.74
C PRO A 23 37.43 -58.11 18.74
N GLN A 24 36.32 -58.33 19.45
CA GLN A 24 35.95 -57.53 20.60
C GLN A 24 37.03 -57.73 21.67
N VAL A 25 38.04 -56.86 21.64
CA VAL A 25 38.92 -56.64 22.78
C VAL A 25 38.01 -56.03 23.84
N LYS A 26 37.53 -56.85 24.78
CA LYS A 26 36.96 -56.33 26.03
C LYS A 26 38.09 -55.51 26.66
N PRO A 27 37.96 -54.18 26.84
CA PRO A 27 38.92 -53.48 27.66
C PRO A 27 38.75 -54.02 29.08
N GLN A 28 39.64 -54.92 29.49
CA GLN A 28 39.88 -55.24 30.88
C GLN A 28 40.65 -54.07 31.50
N THR A 29 40.05 -52.89 31.49
CA THR A 29 40.35 -51.88 32.48
C THR A 29 39.48 -52.22 33.68
N THR A 30 40.03 -53.02 34.59
CA THR A 30 39.48 -53.12 35.94
C THR A 30 39.59 -51.72 36.54
N ILE A 31 38.52 -50.94 36.38
CA ILE A 31 38.38 -49.63 37.00
C ILE A 31 38.55 -49.86 38.49
N THR A 32 39.66 -49.39 39.06
CA THR A 32 39.89 -49.46 40.50
C THR A 32 38.75 -48.72 41.21
N GLU A 33 38.45 -49.03 42.47
CA GLU A 33 37.39 -48.30 43.19
C GLU A 33 37.66 -46.79 43.23
N GLU A 34 38.93 -46.40 43.20
CA GLU A 34 39.37 -45.02 43.08
C GLU A 34 39.04 -44.42 41.72
N ASP A 35 39.32 -45.13 40.61
CA ASP A 35 38.95 -44.68 39.27
C ASP A 35 37.43 -44.60 39.09
N LYS A 36 36.64 -45.49 39.73
CA LYS A 36 35.17 -45.40 39.71
C LYS A 36 34.70 -44.15 40.43
N LYS A 37 35.28 -43.85 41.60
CA LYS A 37 34.98 -42.62 42.33
C LYS A 37 35.38 -41.39 41.53
N LEU A 38 36.49 -41.43 40.81
CA LEU A 38 37.00 -40.31 40.00
C LEU A 38 36.16 -40.11 38.73
N ILE A 39 35.69 -41.20 38.10
CA ILE A 39 34.73 -41.16 36.99
C ILE A 39 33.37 -40.68 37.49
N GLU A 40 32.88 -41.14 38.64
CA GLU A 40 31.64 -40.66 39.25
C GLU A 40 31.74 -39.19 39.65
N GLN A 41 32.88 -38.74 40.15
CA GLN A 41 33.14 -37.33 40.46
C GLN A 41 33.15 -36.50 39.19
N LYS A 42 33.90 -36.90 38.16
CA LYS A 42 33.88 -36.22 36.84
C LYS A 42 32.49 -36.25 36.20
N TYR A 43 31.74 -37.33 36.37
CA TYR A 43 30.38 -37.45 35.88
C TYR A 43 29.43 -36.52 36.64
N LYS A 44 29.56 -36.42 37.97
CA LYS A 44 28.82 -35.46 38.81
C LYS A 44 29.23 -34.01 38.53
N GLU A 45 30.51 -33.74 38.26
CA GLU A 45 31.02 -32.43 37.84
C GLU A 45 30.49 -32.04 36.46
N ASN A 46 30.50 -32.98 35.50
CA ASN A 46 29.93 -32.76 34.19
C ASN A 46 28.41 -32.58 34.26
N ILE A 47 27.69 -33.36 35.07
CA ILE A 47 26.26 -33.16 35.34
C ILE A 47 26.03 -31.80 35.98
N ALA A 48 26.86 -31.40 36.95
CA ALA A 48 26.73 -30.09 37.60
C ALA A 48 26.97 -28.94 36.61
N ILE A 49 27.83 -29.13 35.60
CA ILE A 49 28.05 -28.17 34.51
C ILE A 49 26.86 -28.19 33.53
N THR A 50 26.35 -29.36 33.16
CA THR A 50 25.23 -29.50 32.21
C THR A 50 23.87 -29.11 32.80
N ASP A 51 23.68 -29.26 34.11
CA ASP A 51 22.47 -28.88 34.83
C ASP A 51 22.52 -27.43 35.34
N THR A 52 23.59 -26.68 35.04
CA THR A 52 23.55 -25.23 35.27
C THR A 52 22.46 -24.60 34.40
N ALA A 53 21.63 -23.76 35.00
CA ALA A 53 20.57 -23.05 34.29
C ALA A 53 21.09 -22.31 33.04
N SER A 54 22.32 -21.77 33.11
CA SER A 54 22.98 -21.11 31.98
C SER A 54 23.33 -22.03 30.81
N TYR A 55 23.64 -23.30 31.06
CA TYR A 55 23.99 -24.27 30.01
C TYR A 55 22.72 -24.84 29.35
N LEU A 56 21.69 -25.11 30.15
CA LEU A 56 20.35 -25.44 29.64
C LEU A 56 19.75 -24.28 28.84
N GLU A 57 19.92 -23.04 29.29
CA GLU A 57 19.56 -21.85 28.51
C GLU A 57 20.33 -21.79 27.20
N LYS A 58 21.64 -22.09 27.20
CA LYS A 58 22.44 -22.07 25.97
C LYS A 58 22.06 -23.16 24.98
N ILE A 59 21.74 -24.38 25.44
CA ILE A 59 21.21 -25.46 24.60
C ILE A 59 19.82 -25.08 24.08
N ASN A 60 18.95 -24.51 24.92
CA ASN A 60 17.64 -24.01 24.46
C ASN A 60 17.80 -22.88 23.43
N MET A 61 18.82 -22.02 23.56
CA MET A 61 19.13 -20.97 22.59
C MET A 61 19.74 -21.51 21.29
N GLU A 62 20.50 -22.60 21.34
CA GLU A 62 21.02 -23.29 20.14
C GLU A 62 19.91 -24.09 19.43
N ILE A 63 18.98 -24.71 20.18
CA ILE A 63 17.73 -25.29 19.63
C ILE A 63 16.84 -24.19 19.01
N LEU A 64 16.75 -23.01 19.65
CA LEU A 64 16.05 -21.84 19.11
C LEU A 64 16.68 -21.27 17.83
N ASN A 65 17.97 -21.55 17.55
CA ASN A 65 18.64 -21.12 16.33
C ASN A 65 18.46 -22.10 15.15
N ASP A 66 18.21 -23.39 15.41
CA ASP A 66 17.73 -24.33 14.38
C ASP A 66 16.20 -24.23 14.19
N GLU A 67 15.49 -23.64 15.15
CA GLU A 67 14.09 -23.22 15.07
C GLU A 67 13.86 -21.90 14.28
N PHE A 68 14.65 -21.63 13.23
CA PHE A 68 14.27 -20.62 12.21
C PHE A 68 13.42 -21.22 11.06
N GLU A 69 13.28 -22.55 10.97
CA GLU A 69 12.29 -23.25 10.10
C GLU A 69 10.84 -23.48 10.67
N PRO A 70 10.52 -23.42 11.97
CA PRO A 70 9.24 -23.83 12.53
C PRO A 70 8.15 -22.79 12.33
N PHE A 71 8.47 -21.57 11.89
CA PHE A 71 7.44 -20.61 11.51
C PHE A 71 6.65 -21.09 10.28
N LEU A 72 7.24 -21.90 9.40
CA LEU A 72 6.55 -22.58 8.29
C LEU A 72 5.75 -23.81 8.76
N CYS A 73 6.29 -24.61 9.67
CA CYS A 73 5.58 -25.77 10.24
C CYS A 73 4.37 -25.37 11.11
N LEU A 74 4.41 -24.21 11.76
CA LEU A 74 3.27 -23.68 12.51
C LEU A 74 2.10 -23.26 11.60
N PHE A 75 2.35 -22.95 10.32
CA PHE A 75 1.25 -22.78 9.36
C PHE A 75 0.41 -24.06 9.33
N ASP A 76 0.99 -25.25 9.18
CA ASP A 76 0.17 -26.45 9.02
C ASP A 76 -0.49 -26.93 10.32
N SER A 77 -0.05 -26.43 11.48
CA SER A 77 -0.53 -26.89 12.79
C SER A 77 -1.78 -26.17 13.34
N GLU A 78 -2.01 -24.89 13.03
CA GLU A 78 -3.22 -24.17 13.45
C GLU A 78 -4.37 -24.40 12.45
N GLU A 79 -5.20 -25.42 12.71
CA GLU A 79 -6.46 -25.64 11.99
C GLU A 79 -7.51 -24.60 12.40
N ILE A 80 -7.62 -23.52 11.61
CA ILE A 80 -8.71 -22.54 11.78
C ILE A 80 -9.96 -23.07 11.08
N LYS A 81 -11.07 -23.22 11.80
CA LYS A 81 -12.36 -23.60 11.21
C LYS A 81 -13.23 -22.37 10.97
N LYS A 82 -14.20 -22.50 10.06
CA LYS A 82 -15.16 -21.43 9.76
C LYS A 82 -16.02 -21.05 10.98
N GLU A 83 -16.23 -21.99 11.87
CA GLU A 83 -17.02 -21.83 13.11
C GLU A 83 -16.34 -20.90 14.13
N ASP A 84 -15.00 -20.81 14.10
CA ASP A 84 -14.22 -19.99 15.02
C ASP A 84 -14.22 -18.50 14.64
N LEU A 85 -14.70 -18.16 13.43
CA LEU A 85 -14.63 -16.84 12.87
C LEU A 85 -15.79 -15.97 13.33
N VAL A 86 -15.46 -14.84 13.95
CA VAL A 86 -16.44 -13.86 14.43
C VAL A 86 -16.49 -12.67 13.48
N GLY A 87 -17.60 -12.56 12.74
CA GLY A 87 -17.88 -11.45 11.83
C GLY A 87 -17.43 -11.67 10.39
N PHE A 88 -17.82 -10.75 9.50
CA PHE A 88 -17.50 -10.81 8.07
C PHE A 88 -16.17 -10.15 7.71
N ASP A 89 -15.67 -9.27 8.58
CA ASP A 89 -14.50 -8.44 8.35
C ASP A 89 -13.31 -8.88 9.23
N PRO A 90 -12.06 -8.68 8.80
CA PRO A 90 -10.88 -8.98 9.62
C PRO A 90 -10.89 -8.15 10.92
N PRO A 91 -10.36 -8.68 12.05
CA PRO A 91 -9.53 -9.88 12.17
C PRO A 91 -10.30 -11.19 12.42
N TYR A 92 -11.62 -11.22 12.20
CA TYR A 92 -12.46 -12.41 12.42
C TYR A 92 -12.42 -12.97 13.85
N GLY A 93 -12.08 -12.14 14.84
CA GLY A 93 -11.87 -12.58 16.23
C GLY A 93 -10.55 -13.32 16.50
N LEU A 94 -9.70 -13.54 15.48
CA LEU A 94 -8.47 -14.32 15.59
C LEU A 94 -7.30 -13.55 16.24
N VAL A 95 -7.38 -12.22 16.25
CA VAL A 95 -6.32 -11.33 16.75
C VAL A 95 -6.91 -10.44 17.85
N PRO A 96 -6.21 -10.29 19.01
CA PRO A 96 -6.62 -9.36 20.04
C PRO A 96 -6.80 -7.94 19.51
N ARG A 97 -7.85 -7.25 19.97
CA ARG A 97 -8.23 -5.92 19.46
C ARG A 97 -7.08 -4.90 19.53
N ASP A 98 -6.38 -4.83 20.67
CA ASP A 98 -5.30 -3.87 20.88
C ASP A 98 -4.15 -4.09 19.90
N LYS A 99 -3.79 -5.37 19.69
CA LYS A 99 -2.73 -5.79 18.78
C LYS A 99 -3.12 -5.53 17.32
N TYR A 100 -4.37 -5.81 16.96
CA TYR A 100 -4.90 -5.55 15.61
C TYR A 100 -4.91 -4.05 15.26
N GLU A 101 -5.34 -3.18 16.18
CA GLU A 101 -5.36 -1.74 15.93
C GLU A 101 -3.94 -1.16 15.79
N LEU A 102 -2.98 -1.67 16.56
CA LEU A 102 -1.56 -1.33 16.38
C LEU A 102 -0.99 -1.86 15.07
N TRP A 103 -1.37 -3.06 14.66
CA TRP A 103 -0.99 -3.63 13.38
C TRP A 103 -1.46 -2.75 12.22
N LYS A 104 -2.72 -2.29 12.25
CA LYS A 104 -3.26 -1.33 11.27
C LYS A 104 -2.44 -0.04 11.24
N LEU A 105 -2.21 0.59 12.40
CA LEU A 105 -1.43 1.82 12.47
C LEU A 105 0.00 1.61 11.92
N CYS A 106 0.66 0.51 12.29
CA CYS A 106 1.98 0.16 11.82
C CYS A 106 2.00 0.08 10.28
N GLY A 107 1.07 -0.66 9.67
CA GLY A 107 1.04 -0.82 8.21
C GLY A 107 0.68 0.44 7.42
N HIS A 108 0.02 1.44 8.02
CA HIS A 108 -0.18 2.75 7.38
C HIS A 108 1.10 3.60 7.41
N VAL A 109 1.76 3.61 8.57
CA VAL A 109 2.87 4.50 8.93
C VAL A 109 4.20 4.04 8.31
N CYS A 110 4.46 2.73 8.35
CA CYS A 110 5.64 2.09 7.79
C CYS A 110 5.84 2.34 6.30
N ASP A 111 7.06 2.14 5.81
CA ASP A 111 7.41 2.44 4.43
C ASP A 111 6.69 1.48 3.47
N PRO A 112 5.99 1.99 2.44
CA PRO A 112 5.15 1.16 1.60
C PRO A 112 5.98 0.42 0.55
N GLN A 113 5.93 -0.91 0.56
CA GLN A 113 6.41 -1.77 -0.52
C GLN A 113 5.21 -2.26 -1.34
N HIS A 114 4.64 -1.32 -2.10
CA HIS A 114 3.45 -1.57 -2.91
C HIS A 114 3.69 -2.75 -3.90
N PRO A 115 2.74 -3.69 -4.06
CA PRO A 115 1.37 -3.71 -3.50
C PRO A 115 1.17 -4.56 -2.24
N MET A 116 2.20 -5.27 -1.78
CA MET A 116 1.99 -6.40 -0.87
C MET A 116 2.21 -6.04 0.59
N SER A 117 3.32 -5.37 0.89
CA SER A 117 3.80 -5.26 2.26
C SER A 117 4.33 -3.87 2.60
N SER A 118 4.62 -3.66 3.89
CA SER A 118 5.37 -2.52 4.38
C SER A 118 6.71 -2.96 4.99
N GLN A 119 7.69 -2.06 4.91
CA GLN A 119 9.04 -2.19 5.48
C GLN A 119 9.14 -1.44 6.81
N SER A 120 10.33 -1.26 7.37
CA SER A 120 10.57 -0.41 8.55
C SER A 120 10.03 1.01 8.37
N LEU A 121 9.73 1.68 9.47
CA LEU A 121 9.39 3.09 9.49
C LEU A 121 10.67 3.95 9.37
N THR A 122 10.93 4.50 8.18
CA THR A 122 12.04 5.46 7.99
C THR A 122 11.56 6.89 8.17
N THR A 123 12.30 7.68 8.94
CA THR A 123 11.92 9.07 9.28
C THR A 123 11.76 9.95 8.05
N ARG A 124 12.64 9.79 7.05
CA ARG A 124 12.58 10.53 5.78
C ARG A 124 11.30 10.25 5.01
N ILE A 125 10.95 8.98 4.81
CA ILE A 125 9.80 8.58 4.00
C ILE A 125 8.51 8.94 4.73
N PHE A 126 8.44 8.69 6.03
CA PHE A 126 7.26 9.04 6.83
C PHE A 126 6.98 10.54 6.84
N THR A 127 8.00 11.37 7.13
CA THR A 127 7.83 12.83 7.14
C THR A 127 7.44 13.35 5.76
N GLN A 128 8.01 12.81 4.69
CA GLN A 128 7.61 13.17 3.33
C GLN A 128 6.16 12.77 3.02
N ARG A 129 5.70 11.59 3.45
CA ARG A 129 4.32 11.14 3.23
C ARG A 129 3.32 11.97 4.04
N LEU A 130 3.65 12.29 5.29
CA LEU A 130 2.78 13.00 6.22
C LEU A 130 2.63 14.47 5.82
N PHE A 131 3.75 15.15 5.56
CA PHE A 131 3.75 16.59 5.31
C PHE A 131 3.67 16.95 3.82
N GLY A 132 4.15 16.10 2.93
CA GLY A 132 4.35 16.45 1.52
C GLY A 132 5.31 17.63 1.39
N ASP A 133 4.81 18.72 0.80
CA ASP A 133 5.55 19.97 0.62
C ASP A 133 5.35 20.98 1.77
N LYS A 134 4.47 20.68 2.73
CA LYS A 134 4.19 21.56 3.88
C LYS A 134 5.23 21.35 4.98
N ASP A 135 5.43 22.34 5.85
CA ASP A 135 6.24 22.19 7.07
C ASP A 135 5.41 21.99 8.34
N LYS A 136 4.11 22.32 8.27
CA LYS A 136 3.15 22.26 9.37
C LYS A 136 1.87 21.56 8.93
N VAL A 137 1.30 20.77 9.82
CA VAL A 137 0.07 19.98 9.59
C VAL A 137 -0.83 20.12 10.83
N THR A 138 -2.14 20.30 10.61
CA THR A 138 -3.14 20.36 11.69
C THR A 138 -3.60 18.96 12.09
N ARG A 139 -4.28 18.84 13.23
CA ARG A 139 -4.83 17.56 13.73
C ARG A 139 -5.69 16.84 12.69
N ASP A 140 -6.61 17.55 12.05
CA ASP A 140 -7.51 16.97 11.05
C ASP A 140 -6.76 16.56 9.77
N GLU A 141 -5.79 17.37 9.32
CA GLU A 141 -4.96 17.03 8.17
C GLU A 141 -4.09 15.78 8.45
N PHE A 142 -3.60 15.62 9.68
CA PHE A 142 -2.85 14.44 10.10
C PHE A 142 -3.72 13.18 10.07
N ASN A 143 -4.91 13.23 10.67
CA ASN A 143 -5.86 12.11 10.67
C ASN A 143 -6.25 11.74 9.23
N HIS A 144 -6.63 12.74 8.43
CA HIS A 144 -6.95 12.53 7.02
C HIS A 144 -5.78 11.90 6.25
N THR A 145 -4.54 12.32 6.54
CA THR A 145 -3.37 11.82 5.84
C THR A 145 -3.06 10.37 6.21
N ILE A 146 -3.09 10.01 7.49
CA ILE A 146 -2.81 8.64 7.94
C ILE A 146 -3.91 7.68 7.49
N GLU A 147 -5.17 8.06 7.64
CA GLU A 147 -6.30 7.17 7.39
C GLU A 147 -6.63 7.05 5.89
N TYR A 148 -6.68 8.17 5.16
CA TYR A 148 -7.16 8.17 3.76
C TYR A 148 -6.05 8.24 2.73
N LYS A 149 -4.99 9.01 2.98
CA LYS A 149 -3.92 9.23 1.98
C LYS A 149 -2.85 8.14 2.03
N MET A 150 -2.47 7.70 3.22
CA MET A 150 -1.54 6.61 3.44
C MET A 150 -2.30 5.29 3.37
N ARG A 151 -2.00 4.45 2.38
CA ARG A 151 -2.59 3.10 2.32
C ARG A 151 -1.87 2.19 3.30
N PHE A 152 -2.65 1.36 3.98
CA PHE A 152 -2.20 0.21 4.73
C PHE A 152 -1.58 -0.82 3.80
N TYR A 153 -0.39 -1.29 4.17
CA TYR A 153 0.20 -2.53 3.69
C TYR A 153 0.61 -3.37 4.88
N THR A 154 0.40 -4.67 4.79
CA THR A 154 0.77 -5.60 5.86
C THR A 154 2.29 -5.57 6.12
N PRO A 155 2.76 -5.41 7.38
CA PRO A 155 4.17 -5.55 7.72
C PRO A 155 4.79 -6.85 7.16
N GLY A 156 5.84 -6.69 6.34
CA GLY A 156 6.45 -7.80 5.60
C GLY A 156 7.22 -8.77 6.49
N TYR A 157 7.95 -8.22 7.46
CA TYR A 157 8.83 -8.93 8.38
C TYR A 157 8.57 -8.51 9.84
N GLY A 158 9.22 -9.18 10.78
CA GLY A 158 8.97 -9.07 12.21
C GLY A 158 8.11 -10.24 12.71
N ASP A 159 8.45 -10.71 13.90
CA ASP A 159 7.92 -11.96 14.46
C ASP A 159 6.57 -11.72 15.14
N ILE A 160 6.37 -10.53 15.71
CA ILE A 160 5.20 -10.23 16.56
C ILE A 160 3.91 -10.30 15.74
N PHE A 161 3.93 -9.72 14.53
CA PHE A 161 2.77 -9.70 13.64
C PHE A 161 2.76 -10.86 12.63
N TYR A 162 3.78 -11.73 12.67
CA TYR A 162 3.94 -12.78 11.67
C TYR A 162 2.75 -13.75 11.66
N MET A 163 2.34 -14.24 12.82
CA MET A 163 1.19 -15.15 12.92
C MET A 163 -0.13 -14.44 12.68
N ASP A 164 -0.26 -13.19 13.14
CA ASP A 164 -1.51 -12.43 13.01
C ASP A 164 -1.88 -12.16 11.55
N LYS A 165 -0.90 -11.83 10.68
CA LYS A 165 -1.16 -11.62 9.25
C LYS A 165 -1.64 -12.90 8.57
N ILE A 166 -1.06 -14.04 8.94
CA ILE A 166 -1.41 -15.36 8.40
C ILE A 166 -2.83 -15.75 8.81
N ARG A 167 -3.16 -15.58 10.10
CA ARG A 167 -4.52 -15.79 10.63
C ARG A 167 -5.54 -14.96 9.87
N CYS A 168 -5.23 -13.69 9.59
CA CYS A 168 -6.11 -12.84 8.78
C CYS A 168 -6.26 -13.33 7.33
N TRP A 169 -5.19 -13.81 6.68
CA TRP A 169 -5.25 -14.36 5.32
C TRP A 169 -6.09 -15.64 5.25
N ARG A 170 -5.93 -16.53 6.22
CA ARG A 170 -6.70 -17.78 6.33
C ARG A 170 -8.16 -17.51 6.64
N GLY A 171 -8.45 -16.65 7.61
CA GLY A 171 -9.82 -16.20 7.88
C GLY A 171 -10.49 -15.62 6.64
N TRP A 172 -9.75 -14.84 5.84
CA TRP A 172 -10.27 -14.27 4.59
C TRP A 172 -10.66 -15.33 3.56
N LEU A 173 -9.83 -16.38 3.40
CA LEU A 173 -10.10 -17.52 2.51
C LEU A 173 -11.31 -18.33 3.00
N LEU A 174 -11.37 -18.64 4.29
CA LEU A 174 -12.43 -19.44 4.91
C LEU A 174 -13.81 -18.75 4.86
N VAL A 175 -13.88 -17.45 5.12
CA VAL A 175 -15.14 -16.68 5.03
C VAL A 175 -15.72 -16.70 3.62
N ARG A 176 -14.86 -16.78 2.60
CA ARG A 176 -15.23 -16.71 1.18
C ARG A 176 -15.26 -18.08 0.50
N ASP A 177 -15.11 -19.16 1.26
CA ASP A 177 -15.09 -20.54 0.76
C ASP A 177 -14.07 -20.74 -0.39
N CYS A 178 -12.91 -20.07 -0.27
CA CYS A 178 -11.83 -20.13 -1.24
C CYS A 178 -10.65 -20.95 -0.70
N GLN A 179 -9.88 -21.57 -1.59
CA GLN A 179 -8.64 -22.28 -1.29
C GLN A 179 -7.44 -21.54 -1.86
N GLU A 180 -6.27 -21.74 -1.26
CA GLU A 180 -5.02 -21.19 -1.77
C GLU A 180 -4.62 -21.94 -3.05
N GLY A 181 -4.43 -21.19 -4.14
CA GLY A 181 -3.98 -21.70 -5.43
C GLY A 181 -2.56 -21.22 -5.77
N PRO A 182 -1.92 -21.85 -6.77
CA PRO A 182 -0.56 -21.51 -7.19
C PRO A 182 -0.46 -20.06 -7.69
N GLU A 183 0.64 -19.39 -7.32
CA GLU A 183 0.97 -18.04 -7.78
C GLU A 183 1.24 -17.97 -9.28
N ASP A 184 1.06 -16.77 -9.85
CA ASP A 184 1.46 -16.54 -11.24
C ASP A 184 2.99 -16.52 -11.35
N ILE A 185 3.55 -17.23 -12.33
CA ILE A 185 4.99 -17.31 -12.53
C ILE A 185 5.47 -16.01 -13.22
N PRO A 186 6.35 -15.21 -12.58
CA PRO A 186 6.91 -14.03 -13.23
C PRO A 186 8.00 -14.45 -14.23
N ASN A 187 7.82 -14.13 -15.51
CA ASN A 187 8.92 -14.12 -16.49
C ASN A 187 9.49 -12.69 -16.61
N TYR A 188 10.70 -12.57 -17.18
CA TYR A 188 11.39 -11.28 -17.38
C TYR A 188 10.57 -10.19 -18.11
N THR A 189 9.52 -10.57 -18.84
CA THR A 189 8.72 -9.66 -19.68
C THR A 189 7.20 -9.71 -19.44
N SER A 190 6.65 -10.79 -18.88
CA SER A 190 5.20 -10.92 -18.64
C SER A 190 4.85 -11.90 -17.53
N ILE A 191 3.68 -11.71 -16.93
CA ILE A 191 3.08 -12.61 -15.94
C ILE A 191 2.15 -13.56 -16.72
N TYR A 192 2.45 -14.86 -16.73
CA TYR A 192 1.56 -15.85 -17.34
C TYR A 192 0.56 -16.35 -16.30
N PRO A 193 -0.75 -16.16 -16.52
CA PRO A 193 -1.75 -16.66 -15.58
C PRO A 193 -1.76 -18.18 -15.60
N VAL A 194 -1.54 -18.79 -14.44
CA VAL A 194 -1.72 -20.24 -14.27
C VAL A 194 -3.23 -20.54 -14.26
N ALA A 195 -3.65 -21.60 -14.95
CA ALA A 195 -5.04 -22.04 -14.91
C ALA A 195 -5.39 -22.55 -13.51
N ARG A 196 -6.48 -22.04 -12.93
CA ARG A 196 -6.93 -22.32 -11.56
C ARG A 196 -8.37 -22.80 -11.55
N GLN A 197 -8.73 -23.55 -10.53
CA GLN A 197 -10.13 -23.83 -10.25
C GLN A 197 -10.87 -22.53 -9.86
N PRO A 198 -12.19 -22.43 -10.05
CA PRO A 198 -12.94 -21.21 -9.75
C PRO A 198 -12.86 -20.79 -8.27
N ASN A 199 -12.62 -21.75 -7.37
CA ASN A 199 -12.53 -21.50 -5.92
C ASN A 199 -11.09 -21.25 -5.43
N GLU A 200 -10.10 -21.34 -6.34
CA GLU A 200 -8.69 -21.14 -6.01
C GLU A 200 -8.29 -19.66 -6.19
N VAL A 201 -7.64 -19.11 -5.17
CA VAL A 201 -7.18 -17.72 -5.14
C VAL A 201 -5.70 -17.68 -4.79
N THR A 202 -4.93 -16.82 -5.47
CA THR A 202 -3.52 -16.64 -5.14
C THR A 202 -3.33 -15.89 -3.83
N LEU A 203 -2.28 -16.23 -3.08
CA LEU A 203 -1.90 -15.53 -1.87
C LEU A 203 -1.71 -14.02 -2.10
N SER A 204 -1.10 -13.64 -3.21
CA SER A 204 -0.94 -12.27 -3.68
C SER A 204 -2.27 -11.52 -3.81
N LYS A 205 -3.31 -12.19 -4.29
CA LYS A 205 -4.65 -11.61 -4.38
C LYS A 205 -5.31 -11.54 -3.01
N VAL A 206 -5.12 -12.54 -2.15
CA VAL A 206 -5.58 -12.51 -0.75
C VAL A 206 -4.97 -11.32 0.00
N ILE A 207 -3.65 -11.14 -0.06
CA ILE A 207 -2.94 -10.04 0.58
C ILE A 207 -3.47 -8.68 0.11
N ARG A 208 -3.63 -8.49 -1.21
CA ARG A 208 -4.17 -7.24 -1.76
C ARG A 208 -5.60 -6.97 -1.33
N SER A 209 -6.45 -8.00 -1.33
CA SER A 209 -7.84 -7.90 -0.87
C SER A 209 -7.91 -7.56 0.61
N LEU A 210 -7.12 -8.25 1.44
CA LEU A 210 -7.07 -8.01 2.87
C LEU A 210 -6.56 -6.59 3.16
N ASN A 211 -5.47 -6.15 2.51
CA ASN A 211 -4.98 -4.77 2.65
C ASN A 211 -6.07 -3.76 2.28
N SER A 212 -6.85 -4.01 1.23
CA SER A 212 -7.98 -3.16 0.82
C SER A 212 -9.11 -3.14 1.85
N GLU A 213 -9.45 -4.27 2.46
CA GLU A 213 -10.46 -4.37 3.51
C GLU A 213 -10.03 -3.65 4.79
N VAL A 214 -8.78 -3.83 5.22
CA VAL A 214 -8.20 -3.11 6.36
C VAL A 214 -8.21 -1.60 6.11
N ASN A 215 -7.88 -1.16 4.89
CA ASN A 215 -7.96 0.26 4.51
C ASN A 215 -9.38 0.83 4.61
N ARG A 216 -10.43 0.02 4.44
CA ARG A 216 -11.83 0.47 4.59
C ARG A 216 -12.25 0.63 6.05
N GLN A 217 -11.63 -0.12 6.95
CA GLN A 217 -11.92 -0.04 8.38
C GLN A 217 -11.31 1.19 9.04
N GLY A 218 -10.20 1.69 8.52
CA GLY A 218 -9.43 2.78 9.14
C GLY A 218 -8.77 2.36 10.45
N VAL A 219 -8.14 3.33 11.11
CA VAL A 219 -7.47 3.15 12.41
C VAL A 219 -8.37 3.71 13.51
N HIS A 220 -8.42 3.04 14.67
CA HIS A 220 -9.22 3.53 15.79
C HIS A 220 -8.83 4.96 16.23
N PRO A 221 -9.81 5.87 16.46
CA PRO A 221 -9.55 7.27 16.79
C PRO A 221 -8.62 7.47 17.99
N ALA A 222 -8.82 6.69 19.06
CA ALA A 222 -7.96 6.73 20.24
C ALA A 222 -6.47 6.48 19.94
N LEU A 223 -6.16 5.59 18.97
CA LEU A 223 -4.78 5.37 18.57
C LEU A 223 -4.24 6.52 17.75
N LEU A 224 -5.06 7.15 16.91
CA LEU A 224 -4.66 8.36 16.21
C LEU A 224 -4.37 9.50 17.19
N ASP A 225 -5.16 9.64 18.26
CA ASP A 225 -4.92 10.62 19.33
C ASP A 225 -3.64 10.31 20.10
N MET A 226 -3.43 9.05 20.47
CA MET A 226 -2.20 8.59 21.11
C MET A 226 -0.98 8.87 20.22
N PHE A 227 -1.06 8.56 18.93
CA PHE A 227 0.04 8.75 18.00
C PHE A 227 0.33 10.23 17.70
N TRP A 228 -0.70 11.09 17.73
CA TRP A 228 -0.52 12.53 17.69
C TRP A 228 0.17 13.09 18.94
N ASN A 229 -0.34 12.71 20.11
CA ASN A 229 0.21 13.12 21.41
C ASN A 229 1.65 12.64 21.59
N PHE A 230 2.02 11.52 20.97
CA PHE A 230 3.41 11.07 20.92
C PHE A 230 4.32 12.11 20.26
N PHE A 231 3.90 12.74 19.17
CA PHE A 231 4.72 13.72 18.45
C PHE A 231 4.67 15.13 19.03
N THR A 232 3.57 15.55 19.64
CA THR A 232 3.44 16.92 20.15
C THR A 232 2.66 16.99 21.45
N SER A 233 3.07 17.92 22.32
CA SER A 233 2.27 18.33 23.49
C SER A 233 1.24 19.40 23.10
N ASP A 234 1.46 20.09 21.98
CA ASP A 234 0.56 21.11 21.45
C ASP A 234 -0.61 20.44 20.72
N LYS A 235 -1.84 20.86 21.03
CA LYS A 235 -3.04 20.17 20.53
C LYS A 235 -3.35 20.45 19.06
N GLU A 236 -2.83 21.53 18.49
CA GLU A 236 -3.35 22.06 17.20
C GLU A 236 -2.42 21.85 16.01
N ILE A 237 -1.10 22.01 16.18
CA ILE A 237 -0.14 22.07 15.08
C ILE A 237 1.02 21.12 15.32
N LEU A 238 1.34 20.34 14.28
CA LEU A 238 2.52 19.48 14.24
C LEU A 238 3.51 20.01 13.20
N THR A 239 4.80 20.08 13.58
CA THR A 239 5.89 20.57 12.70
C THR A 239 6.74 19.42 12.20
N ARG A 240 7.28 19.53 10.98
CA ARG A 240 8.12 18.48 10.38
C ARG A 240 9.36 18.18 11.24
N HIS A 241 10.00 19.21 11.76
CA HIS A 241 11.22 19.07 12.57
C HIS A 241 10.97 18.31 13.88
N THR A 242 9.85 18.55 14.57
CA THR A 242 9.53 17.86 15.83
C THR A 242 9.31 16.37 15.60
N VAL A 243 8.63 16.00 14.51
CA VAL A 243 8.44 14.59 14.11
C VAL A 243 9.78 13.94 13.79
N THR A 244 10.60 14.56 12.93
CA THR A 244 11.92 14.03 12.58
C THR A 244 12.79 13.83 13.81
N TYR A 245 12.83 14.83 14.69
CA TYR A 245 13.61 14.79 15.93
C TYR A 245 13.17 13.64 16.85
N LYS A 246 11.86 13.52 17.11
CA LYS A 246 11.34 12.46 17.97
C LYS A 246 11.56 11.06 17.39
N LEU A 247 11.40 10.88 16.08
CA LEU A 247 11.65 9.58 15.48
C LEU A 247 13.14 9.21 15.50
N ASN A 248 14.03 10.15 15.19
CA ASN A 248 15.48 9.92 15.30
C ASN A 248 15.86 9.59 16.75
N TRP A 249 15.29 10.30 17.73
CA TRP A 249 15.51 10.02 19.15
C TRP A 249 15.07 8.61 19.57
N VAL A 250 14.00 8.08 18.98
CA VAL A 250 13.59 6.68 19.18
C VAL A 250 14.61 5.73 18.56
N ILE A 251 15.00 5.99 17.30
CA ILE A 251 15.94 5.16 16.55
C ILE A 251 17.28 5.03 17.28
N ASP A 252 17.82 6.14 17.81
CA ASP A 252 19.09 6.17 18.54
C ASP A 252 19.09 5.29 19.81
N ARG A 253 17.91 4.91 20.32
CA ARG A 253 17.75 4.11 21.55
C ARG A 253 17.37 2.67 21.28
N LEU A 254 17.07 2.31 20.04
CA LEU A 254 16.76 0.93 19.68
C LEU A 254 18.04 0.11 19.65
N LYS A 255 18.04 -1.01 20.37
CA LYS A 255 19.11 -2.01 20.31
C LYS A 255 18.92 -2.87 19.07
N ASN A 256 20.01 -3.31 18.45
CA ASN A 256 20.03 -4.23 17.31
C ASN A 256 19.42 -3.70 16.01
N LEU A 257 19.55 -2.40 15.73
CA LEU A 257 19.19 -1.85 14.42
C LEU A 257 20.23 -2.27 13.38
N LEU A 258 19.76 -2.75 12.22
CA LEU A 258 20.65 -2.92 11.07
C LEU A 258 21.02 -1.53 10.51
N ASP A 259 22.22 -1.42 9.94
CA ASP A 259 22.69 -0.18 9.33
C ASP A 259 21.69 0.31 8.28
N MET A 260 21.29 1.58 8.38
CA MET A 260 20.32 2.27 7.51
C MET A 260 18.86 1.81 7.63
N GLU A 261 18.54 0.91 8.56
CA GLU A 261 17.15 0.52 8.80
C GLU A 261 16.41 1.54 9.68
N GLY A 262 15.10 1.66 9.47
CA GLY A 262 14.22 2.48 10.30
C GLY A 262 13.73 1.70 11.54
N ILE A 263 12.65 2.20 12.15
CA ILE A 263 12.02 1.48 13.27
C ILE A 263 11.33 0.22 12.71
N HIS A 264 11.81 -0.96 13.12
CA HIS A 264 11.20 -2.25 12.73
C HIS A 264 9.76 -2.39 13.26
N PRO A 265 8.88 -3.17 12.61
CA PRO A 265 7.52 -3.42 13.08
C PRO A 265 7.44 -3.95 14.53
N ASP A 266 8.37 -4.82 14.92
CA ASP A 266 8.39 -5.37 16.29
C ASP A 266 8.80 -4.33 17.33
N ALA A 267 9.77 -3.48 16.99
CA ALA A 267 10.16 -2.35 17.81
C ALA A 267 9.00 -1.35 17.94
N PHE A 268 8.30 -1.07 16.84
CA PHE A 268 7.11 -0.23 16.83
C PHE A 268 6.03 -0.77 17.79
N TYR A 269 5.74 -2.08 17.73
CA TYR A 269 4.79 -2.70 18.64
C TYR A 269 5.23 -2.54 20.10
N LYS A 270 6.48 -2.86 20.44
CA LYS A 270 7.02 -2.75 21.81
C LYS A 270 6.92 -1.33 22.36
N ILE A 271 7.15 -0.31 21.54
CA ILE A 271 7.07 1.10 21.94
C ILE A 271 5.61 1.51 22.23
N PHE A 272 4.68 1.13 21.35
CA PHE A 272 3.32 1.65 21.38
C PHE A 272 2.30 0.75 22.05
N PHE A 273 2.66 -0.47 22.47
CA PHE A 273 1.75 -1.43 23.08
C PHE A 273 1.05 -0.89 24.35
N GLU A 274 1.83 -0.45 25.35
CA GLU A 274 1.23 0.06 26.60
C GLU A 274 0.45 1.37 26.40
N PRO A 275 0.95 2.37 25.66
CA PRO A 275 0.18 3.57 25.35
C PRO A 275 -1.13 3.27 24.62
N ALA A 276 -1.10 2.34 23.65
CA ALA A 276 -2.28 1.94 22.88
C ALA A 276 -3.33 1.28 23.78
N LYS A 277 -2.92 0.35 24.62
CA LYS A 277 -3.82 -0.32 25.56
C LYS A 277 -4.51 0.68 26.50
N LYS A 278 -3.75 1.63 27.05
CA LYS A 278 -4.30 2.71 27.89
C LYS A 278 -5.28 3.61 27.11
N ALA A 279 -4.93 3.98 25.88
CA ALA A 279 -5.77 4.83 25.03
C ALA A 279 -7.09 4.14 24.65
N LEU A 280 -7.06 2.84 24.35
CA LEU A 280 -8.24 2.05 24.00
C LEU A 280 -9.17 1.83 25.20
N LEU A 281 -8.61 1.59 26.39
CA LEU A 281 -9.40 1.44 27.62
C LEU A 281 -10.08 2.74 28.04
N ASN A 282 -9.40 3.88 27.89
CA ASN A 282 -9.93 5.19 28.27
C ASN A 282 -10.85 5.82 27.22
N PHE A 283 -11.11 5.13 26.11
CA PHE A 283 -11.87 5.70 25.00
C PHE A 283 -13.38 5.72 25.28
N ASP A 284 -13.93 6.92 25.43
CA ASP A 284 -15.38 7.13 25.52
C ASP A 284 -16.02 7.15 24.12
N LYS A 285 -16.69 6.04 23.78
CA LYS A 285 -17.40 5.86 22.51
C LYS A 285 -18.56 6.84 22.34
N GLU A 286 -19.28 7.14 23.40
CA GLU A 286 -20.49 7.98 23.34
C GLU A 286 -20.14 9.45 23.19
N ALA A 287 -19.09 9.92 23.90
CA ALA A 287 -18.56 11.27 23.67
C ALA A 287 -18.07 11.43 22.23
N PHE A 288 -17.32 10.44 21.71
CA PHE A 288 -16.82 10.48 20.34
C PHE A 288 -17.97 10.52 19.31
N ALA A 289 -18.98 9.66 19.45
CA ALA A 289 -20.13 9.65 18.55
C ALA A 289 -20.86 11.00 18.52
N ARG A 290 -21.12 11.58 19.70
CA ARG A 290 -21.73 12.92 19.82
C ARG A 290 -20.91 14.00 19.15
N GLU A 291 -19.58 13.93 19.24
CA GLU A 291 -18.72 14.88 18.55
C GLU A 291 -18.79 14.73 17.02
N GLN A 292 -18.79 13.50 16.51
CA GLN A 292 -18.91 13.24 15.07
C GLN A 292 -20.25 13.71 14.51
N GLU A 293 -21.36 13.47 15.21
CA GLU A 293 -22.68 13.97 14.81
C GLU A 293 -22.69 15.50 14.71
N ARG A 294 -22.15 16.20 15.72
CA ARG A 294 -22.03 17.66 15.69
C ARG A 294 -21.22 18.15 14.50
N ARG A 295 -20.10 17.47 14.18
CA ARG A 295 -19.26 17.81 13.02
C ARG A 295 -20.02 17.58 11.70
N LEU A 296 -20.73 16.46 11.57
CA LEU A 296 -21.55 16.17 10.39
C LEU A 296 -22.68 17.18 10.21
N ASP A 297 -23.34 17.58 11.29
CA ASP A 297 -24.38 18.59 11.24
C ASP A 297 -23.83 19.96 10.88
N PHE A 298 -22.66 20.33 11.40
CA PHE A 298 -21.96 21.54 10.98
C PHE A 298 -21.64 21.53 9.48
N ILE A 299 -21.13 20.42 8.94
CA ILE A 299 -20.85 20.27 7.51
C ILE A 299 -22.14 20.40 6.69
N LYS A 300 -23.22 19.72 7.08
CA LYS A 300 -24.51 19.80 6.40
C LYS A 300 -25.06 21.23 6.40
N LEU A 301 -24.95 21.96 7.52
CA LEU A 301 -25.38 23.36 7.62
C LEU A 301 -24.54 24.26 6.71
N HIS A 302 -23.23 24.08 6.72
CA HIS A 302 -22.31 24.82 5.86
C HIS A 302 -22.62 24.60 4.36
N ASP A 303 -22.84 23.35 3.94
CA ASP A 303 -23.19 23.02 2.55
C ASP A 303 -24.55 23.59 2.15
N LYS A 304 -25.54 23.56 3.06
CA LYS A 304 -26.82 24.23 2.87
C LYS A 304 -26.63 25.73 2.63
N LEU A 305 -25.88 26.42 3.50
CA LEU A 305 -25.59 27.84 3.36
C LEU A 305 -24.89 28.17 2.02
N ILE A 306 -23.94 27.34 1.58
CA ILE A 306 -23.29 27.52 0.27
C ILE A 306 -24.31 27.37 -0.86
N SER A 307 -25.17 26.35 -0.78
CA SER A 307 -26.17 26.06 -1.82
C SER A 307 -27.21 27.18 -1.94
N GLU A 308 -27.68 27.71 -0.80
CA GLU A 308 -28.61 28.84 -0.73
C GLU A 308 -27.97 30.11 -1.27
N ASN A 309 -26.72 30.40 -0.88
CA ASN A 309 -25.96 31.52 -1.43
C ASN A 309 -25.74 31.39 -2.95
N ALA A 310 -25.55 30.18 -3.47
CA ALA A 310 -25.47 29.95 -4.91
C ALA A 310 -26.81 30.18 -5.61
N ALA A 311 -27.92 29.76 -5.00
CA ALA A 311 -29.28 29.99 -5.50
C ALA A 311 -29.62 31.49 -5.53
N LEU A 312 -29.28 32.23 -4.46
CA LEU A 312 -29.43 33.68 -4.37
C LEU A 312 -28.64 34.40 -5.47
N ARG A 313 -27.38 34.01 -5.70
CA ARG A 313 -26.55 34.56 -6.78
C ARG A 313 -27.18 34.36 -8.16
N LYS A 314 -27.78 33.19 -8.43
CA LYS A 314 -28.51 32.93 -9.68
C LYS A 314 -29.75 33.80 -9.81
N ARG A 315 -30.57 33.88 -8.75
CA ARG A 315 -31.78 34.73 -8.71
C ARG A 315 -31.45 36.19 -8.99
N ASN A 316 -30.42 36.73 -8.34
CA ASN A 316 -29.97 38.11 -8.55
C ASN A 316 -29.48 38.36 -9.98
N ARG A 317 -28.82 37.37 -10.62
CA ARG A 317 -28.42 37.48 -12.03
C ARG A 317 -29.63 37.57 -12.95
N ILE A 318 -30.65 36.74 -12.72
CA ILE A 318 -31.90 36.75 -13.50
C ILE A 318 -32.61 38.10 -13.34
N LEU A 319 -32.79 38.57 -12.09
CA LEU A 319 -33.42 39.85 -11.81
C LEU A 319 -32.69 41.02 -12.47
N LYS A 320 -31.35 41.05 -12.40
CA LYS A 320 -30.55 42.06 -13.11
C LYS A 320 -30.70 41.99 -14.62
N ALA A 321 -30.77 40.79 -15.20
CA ALA A 321 -30.96 40.62 -16.65
C ALA A 321 -32.35 41.12 -17.09
N VAL A 322 -33.39 40.77 -16.34
CA VAL A 322 -34.77 41.26 -16.56
C VAL A 322 -34.80 42.78 -16.45
N TYR A 323 -34.31 43.35 -15.34
CA TYR A 323 -34.23 44.80 -15.14
C TYR A 323 -33.48 45.50 -16.28
N ASN A 324 -32.31 44.99 -16.68
CA ASN A 324 -31.55 45.57 -17.78
C ASN A 324 -32.30 45.47 -19.12
N SER A 325 -33.07 44.40 -19.34
CA SER A 325 -33.88 44.26 -20.56
C SER A 325 -35.06 45.23 -20.58
N GLU A 326 -35.72 45.45 -19.45
CA GLU A 326 -36.78 46.44 -19.28
C GLU A 326 -36.23 47.85 -19.50
N MET A 327 -35.10 48.18 -18.88
CA MET A 327 -34.42 49.47 -19.08
C MET A 327 -34.03 49.67 -20.55
N ARG A 328 -33.48 48.66 -21.22
CA ARG A 328 -33.17 48.74 -22.66
C ARG A 328 -34.42 48.95 -23.51
N ASN A 329 -35.54 48.36 -23.15
CA ASN A 329 -36.81 48.54 -23.85
C ASN A 329 -37.38 49.95 -23.65
N LEU A 330 -37.32 50.48 -22.42
CA LEU A 330 -37.76 51.84 -22.08
C LEU A 330 -36.99 52.90 -22.88
N TYR A 331 -35.67 52.75 -23.01
CA TYR A 331 -34.82 53.67 -23.75
C TYR A 331 -34.60 53.27 -25.22
N LYS A 332 -35.40 52.34 -25.75
CA LYS A 332 -35.23 51.87 -27.13
C LYS A 332 -35.70 52.94 -28.12
N ILE A 333 -34.74 53.63 -28.72
CA ILE A 333 -35.01 54.57 -29.83
C ILE A 333 -35.38 53.75 -31.08
N PRO A 334 -36.47 54.10 -31.80
CA PRO A 334 -36.79 53.44 -33.07
C PRO A 334 -35.66 53.67 -34.07
N ILE A 335 -35.05 52.58 -34.55
CA ILE A 335 -33.95 52.64 -35.50
C ILE A 335 -34.50 53.18 -36.84
N PRO A 336 -33.89 54.22 -37.43
CA PRO A 336 -34.32 54.74 -38.73
C PRO A 336 -34.33 53.65 -39.82
N LYS A 337 -35.36 53.65 -40.67
CA LYS A 337 -35.54 52.64 -41.74
C LYS A 337 -34.35 52.55 -42.71
N CYS A 338 -33.62 53.65 -42.90
CA CYS A 338 -32.40 53.68 -43.73
C CYS A 338 -31.29 52.78 -43.18
N TYR A 339 -31.12 52.75 -41.86
CA TYR A 339 -30.10 51.94 -41.19
C TYR A 339 -30.43 50.45 -41.28
N VAL A 340 -31.70 50.08 -41.13
CA VAL A 340 -32.17 48.69 -41.30
C VAL A 340 -31.88 48.17 -42.72
N ARG A 341 -32.08 49.01 -43.75
CA ARG A 341 -31.73 48.65 -45.13
C ARG A 341 -30.22 48.48 -45.32
N TYR A 342 -29.42 49.36 -44.72
CA TYR A 342 -27.96 49.28 -44.76
C TYR A 342 -27.44 47.98 -44.13
N GLU A 343 -27.91 47.64 -42.92
CA GLU A 343 -27.50 46.40 -42.25
C GLU A 343 -27.90 45.14 -43.03
N ARG A 344 -29.11 45.12 -43.61
CA ARG A 344 -29.55 44.00 -44.46
C ARG A 344 -28.63 43.80 -45.67
N ARG A 345 -28.21 44.88 -46.34
CA ARG A 345 -27.26 44.79 -47.46
C ARG A 345 -25.89 44.31 -47.00
N ARG A 346 -25.39 44.84 -45.86
CA ARG A 346 -24.10 44.44 -45.29
C ARG A 346 -24.10 42.95 -44.90
N LEU A 347 -25.17 42.46 -44.27
CA LEU A 347 -25.31 41.05 -43.91
C LEU A 347 -25.47 40.15 -45.12
N ALA A 348 -26.23 40.58 -46.14
CA ALA A 348 -26.33 39.84 -47.41
C ALA A 348 -24.96 39.66 -48.07
N GLY A 349 -24.12 40.70 -48.07
CA GLY A 349 -22.73 40.60 -48.55
C GLY A 349 -21.91 39.56 -47.80
N TYR A 350 -22.05 39.50 -46.47
CA TYR A 350 -21.36 38.51 -45.64
C TYR A 350 -21.83 37.07 -45.93
N TYR A 351 -23.14 36.84 -46.05
CA TYR A 351 -23.69 35.51 -46.35
C TYR A 351 -23.32 35.03 -47.76
N ASN A 352 -23.29 35.94 -48.74
CA ASN A 352 -22.84 35.63 -50.10
C ASN A 352 -21.36 35.20 -50.13
N LEU A 353 -20.49 35.90 -49.39
CA LEU A 353 -19.08 35.55 -49.28
C LEU A 353 -18.86 34.19 -48.61
N LEU A 354 -19.65 33.88 -47.58
CA LEU A 354 -19.64 32.55 -46.94
C LEU A 354 -20.07 31.45 -47.92
N ALA A 355 -21.14 31.68 -48.69
CA ALA A 355 -21.63 30.73 -49.69
C ALA A 355 -20.58 30.46 -50.78
N GLU A 356 -19.89 31.50 -51.26
CA GLU A 356 -18.78 31.37 -52.21
C GLU A 356 -17.61 30.56 -51.65
N MET A 357 -17.23 30.79 -50.38
CA MET A 357 -16.18 30.02 -49.72
C MET A 357 -16.55 28.53 -49.62
N HIS A 358 -17.79 28.20 -49.28
CA HIS A 358 -18.28 26.84 -49.22
C HIS A 358 -18.27 26.16 -50.61
N ALA A 359 -18.76 26.85 -51.65
CA ALA A 359 -18.74 26.34 -53.02
C ALA A 359 -17.30 26.10 -53.54
N ARG A 360 -16.34 26.94 -53.14
CA ARG A 360 -14.91 26.76 -53.47
C ARG A 360 -14.31 25.56 -52.76
N GLN A 361 -14.73 25.29 -51.53
CA GLN A 361 -14.29 24.14 -50.74
C GLN A 361 -14.85 22.82 -51.30
N GLN A 362 -16.10 22.81 -51.77
CA GLN A 362 -16.73 21.66 -52.42
C GLN A 362 -16.04 21.31 -53.75
N ARG A 363 -15.80 22.29 -54.62
CA ARG A 363 -15.03 22.09 -55.88
C ARG A 363 -13.63 21.51 -55.65
N ARG A 364 -12.97 21.92 -54.56
CA ARG A 364 -11.66 21.34 -54.15
C ARG A 364 -11.77 19.89 -53.70
N ARG A 365 -12.93 19.44 -53.21
CA ARG A 365 -13.17 18.05 -52.77
C ARG A 365 -13.50 17.11 -53.92
N GLU A 366 -13.98 17.63 -55.05
CA GLU A 366 -14.36 16.85 -56.24
C GLU A 366 -13.17 16.59 -57.19
N LEU A 367 -12.11 17.42 -57.15
CA LEU A 367 -10.91 17.21 -57.96
C LEU A 367 -10.16 15.91 -57.56
N PRO A 368 -9.75 15.06 -58.53
CA PRO A 368 -8.97 13.85 -58.28
C PRO A 368 -7.67 14.14 -57.51
N LYS A 369 -7.26 13.24 -56.61
CA LYS A 369 -6.13 13.46 -55.68
C LYS A 369 -4.77 13.70 -56.37
N GLU A 370 -4.61 13.27 -57.62
CA GLU A 370 -3.36 13.43 -58.38
C GLU A 370 -3.17 14.86 -58.92
N LEU A 371 -4.25 15.51 -59.39
CA LEU A 371 -4.22 16.93 -59.80
C LEU A 371 -4.10 17.90 -58.62
N ARG A 372 -4.41 17.46 -57.39
CA ARG A 372 -4.22 18.28 -56.17
C ARG A 372 -2.76 18.49 -55.81
N LYS A 373 -1.84 17.62 -56.26
CA LYS A 373 -0.41 17.72 -55.95
C LYS A 373 0.39 18.51 -56.99
N ILE A 374 -0.11 18.64 -58.23
CA ILE A 374 0.60 19.33 -59.31
C ILE A 374 0.56 20.87 -59.13
N ASN A 375 -0.48 21.42 -58.48
CA ASN A 375 -0.60 22.87 -58.24
C ASN A 375 0.06 23.37 -56.94
N VAL A 376 0.94 22.59 -56.32
CA VAL A 376 1.75 23.02 -55.15
C VAL A 376 3.24 22.73 -55.37
N GLY A 377 3.78 23.13 -56.52
CA GLY A 377 5.17 23.60 -56.60
C GLY A 377 5.10 25.13 -56.65
N SER A 378 5.67 25.92 -55.74
CA SER A 378 6.98 25.84 -55.13
C SER A 378 6.95 26.61 -53.80
N GLN A 379 7.42 26.00 -52.71
CA GLN A 379 8.13 26.67 -51.63
C GLN A 379 8.66 25.59 -50.68
N THR A 380 9.97 25.40 -50.73
CA THR A 380 10.77 24.58 -49.82
C THR A 380 10.57 25.06 -48.39
N LYS A 381 9.95 24.24 -47.53
CA LYS A 381 10.04 24.40 -46.07
C LYS A 381 10.24 23.04 -45.40
N LYS A 382 11.40 22.93 -44.74
CA LYS A 382 11.91 21.85 -43.90
C LYS A 382 10.81 21.07 -43.17
N GLU A 383 10.87 19.75 -43.26
CA GLU A 383 10.10 18.82 -42.44
C GLU A 383 10.35 19.11 -40.94
N LYS A 384 9.33 19.61 -40.25
CA LYS A 384 9.21 19.44 -38.79
C LYS A 384 8.30 18.23 -38.56
N LYS A 385 8.86 17.17 -37.97
CA LYS A 385 8.08 16.03 -37.48
C LYS A 385 6.90 16.52 -36.62
N PRO A 386 5.68 15.99 -36.81
CA PRO A 386 4.53 16.38 -36.00
C PRO A 386 4.74 15.95 -34.54
N ARG A 387 4.74 16.92 -33.61
CA ARG A 387 4.55 16.61 -32.18
C ARG A 387 3.12 16.13 -32.00
N GLU A 388 2.95 14.90 -31.52
CA GLU A 388 1.66 14.40 -31.03
C GLU A 388 1.12 15.36 -29.96
N LYS A 389 -0.04 15.97 -30.24
CA LYS A 389 -0.77 16.75 -29.24
C LYS A 389 -1.39 15.79 -28.24
N LYS A 390 -0.84 15.71 -27.03
CA LYS A 390 -1.50 15.02 -25.91
C LYS A 390 -2.88 15.66 -25.68
N ALA A 391 -3.94 14.85 -25.73
CA ALA A 391 -5.30 15.30 -25.44
C ALA A 391 -5.39 15.90 -24.04
N SER A 392 -6.12 17.01 -23.89
CA SER A 392 -6.33 17.63 -22.58
C SER A 392 -7.12 16.68 -21.66
N ARG A 393 -6.81 16.69 -20.35
CA ARG A 393 -7.46 15.84 -19.34
C ARG A 393 -9.00 15.91 -19.35
N ARG A 394 -9.57 17.02 -19.84
CA ARG A 394 -11.02 17.22 -19.96
C ARG A 394 -11.66 16.34 -21.03
N ASN A 395 -10.97 16.11 -22.15
CA ASN A 395 -11.52 15.32 -23.27
C ASN A 395 -11.43 13.81 -23.01
N LYS A 396 -10.37 13.35 -22.31
CA LYS A 396 -10.27 11.95 -21.84
C LYS A 396 -11.38 11.56 -20.85
N ARG A 397 -11.82 12.48 -20.00
CA ARG A 397 -12.89 12.24 -19.02
C ARG A 397 -14.29 12.16 -19.62
N LEU A 398 -14.49 12.77 -20.78
CA LEU A 398 -15.79 12.82 -21.47
C LEU A 398 -15.92 11.76 -22.58
N GLY A 399 -14.97 10.83 -22.68
CA GLY A 399 -14.99 9.76 -23.69
C GLY A 399 -14.95 10.27 -25.14
N ARG A 400 -14.49 11.52 -25.35
CA ARG A 400 -14.39 12.12 -26.68
C ARG A 400 -12.92 12.44 -26.95
N GLY A 401 -12.19 11.41 -27.38
CA GLY A 401 -10.80 11.47 -27.81
C GLY A 401 -10.63 10.50 -28.96
#